data_AF-A0A6P5JXS4-F1
#
_entry.id   AF-A0A6P5JXS4-F1
#
_cell.length_a   1.000
_cell.length_b   1.000
_cell.length_c   1.000
_cell.angle_alpha   90.00
_cell.angle_beta   90.00
_cell.angle_gamma   90.00
#
_symmetry.space_group_name_H-M   'P 1'
#
loop_
_entity.id
_entity.type
_entity.pdbx_description
1 polymer ?
#
loop_
_entity_poly.entity_id
_entity_poly.type
_entity_poly.pdbx_seq_one_letter_code
_entity_poly.pdbx_strand_id
1 'polypeptide(L)'
;MKLGHNPWDCSCELQDFGAFLQELLIASLLEDASSVTCHSPVTLKGFPVWNISDFGCQPTFLPATLGNVLDKTVVPVTLVSVVLLVLLWLLLVLWKMKHNRVRWQLGKGIAVGTCRKEFIRPQKSSGHPNRKRQVTIKEMASQITTVEQPSRSALAS
;
A
#
# COMPACT_ATOMS: atom_id res chain seq x y z
N MET A 1 8.02 -29.79 12.02
CA MET A 1 8.34 -29.60 10.60
C MET A 1 9.24 -30.74 10.12
N LYS A 2 9.01 -31.26 8.91
CA LYS A 2 9.74 -32.41 8.38
C LYS A 2 10.87 -31.97 7.44
N LEU A 3 12.11 -32.27 7.82
CA LEU A 3 13.33 -31.89 7.07
C LEU A 3 14.21 -33.09 6.67
N GLY A 4 13.73 -34.30 6.99
CA GLY A 4 14.42 -35.53 6.66
C GLY A 4 14.53 -35.80 5.17
N HIS A 5 15.51 -36.63 4.79
CA HIS A 5 15.72 -37.12 3.42
C HIS A 5 16.04 -36.03 2.38
N ASN A 6 16.41 -34.83 2.82
CA ASN A 6 16.94 -33.79 1.94
C ASN A 6 18.45 -34.03 1.71
N PRO A 7 19.00 -33.74 0.52
CA PRO A 7 20.43 -33.84 0.28
C PRO A 7 21.15 -32.63 0.90
N TRP A 8 21.29 -32.62 2.22
CA TRP A 8 21.90 -31.51 2.95
C TRP A 8 23.37 -31.33 2.56
N ASP A 9 23.74 -30.11 2.19
CA ASP A 9 25.13 -29.75 1.96
C ASP A 9 25.71 -29.15 3.23
N CYS A 10 26.70 -29.83 3.77
CA CYS A 10 27.45 -29.49 4.97
C CYS A 10 28.83 -28.97 4.61
N SER A 11 28.90 -28.16 3.55
CA SER A 11 30.06 -27.36 3.19
C SER A 11 30.16 -26.11 4.05
N CYS A 12 31.36 -25.57 4.20
CA CYS A 12 31.65 -24.42 5.08
C CYS A 12 30.78 -23.19 4.84
N GLU A 13 30.40 -22.92 3.59
CA GLU A 13 29.57 -21.78 3.23
C GLU A 13 28.17 -21.83 3.86
N LEU A 14 27.72 -23.01 4.29
CA LEU A 14 26.40 -23.25 4.89
C LEU A 14 26.46 -23.49 6.40
N GLN A 15 27.59 -23.22 7.07
CA GLN A 15 27.75 -23.42 8.51
C GLN A 15 26.68 -22.69 9.33
N ASP A 16 26.38 -21.44 8.99
CA ASP A 16 25.34 -20.62 9.67
C ASP A 16 23.95 -21.26 9.58
N PHE A 17 23.67 -21.92 8.46
CA PHE A 17 22.42 -22.63 8.26
C PHE A 17 22.33 -23.90 9.13
N GLY A 18 23.47 -24.58 9.35
CA GLY A 18 23.57 -25.67 10.32
C GLY A 18 23.26 -25.22 11.75
N ALA A 19 23.79 -24.06 12.15
CA ALA A 19 23.51 -23.45 13.46
C ALA A 19 22.03 -23.10 13.61
N PHE A 20 21.40 -22.54 12.58
CA PHE A 20 19.94 -22.32 12.58
C PHE A 20 19.16 -23.62 12.81
N LEU A 21 19.50 -24.70 12.08
CA LEU A 21 18.83 -25.99 12.28
C LEU A 21 19.04 -26.57 13.69
N GLN A 22 20.19 -26.32 14.31
CA GLN A 22 20.45 -26.69 15.69
C GLN A 22 19.51 -25.97 16.67
N GLU A 23 19.24 -24.69 16.48
CA GLU A 23 18.26 -23.96 17.29
C GLU A 23 16.85 -24.55 17.17
N LEU A 24 16.46 -24.94 15.96
CA LEU A 24 15.14 -25.55 15.74
C LEU A 24 15.06 -26.96 16.34
N LEU A 25 16.18 -27.69 16.40
CA LEU A 25 16.29 -28.96 17.12
C LEU A 25 16.10 -28.75 18.63
N ILE A 26 16.80 -27.77 19.21
CA ILE A 26 16.70 -27.42 20.64
C ILE A 26 15.27 -27.01 20.99
N ALA A 27 14.62 -26.24 20.12
CA ALA A 27 13.21 -25.85 20.24
C ALA A 27 12.22 -27.00 19.99
N SER A 28 12.69 -28.22 19.68
CA SER A 28 11.86 -29.40 19.38
C SER A 28 10.86 -29.18 18.24
N LEU A 29 11.23 -28.35 17.25
CA LEU A 29 10.36 -28.02 16.12
C LEU A 29 10.54 -28.99 14.94
N LEU A 30 11.57 -29.84 14.97
CA LEU A 30 11.86 -30.82 13.92
C LEU A 30 11.16 -32.15 14.19
N GLU A 31 10.50 -32.66 13.16
CA GLU A 31 10.06 -34.05 13.08
C GLU A 31 11.18 -34.88 12.48
N ASP A 32 11.35 -36.11 12.98
CA ASP A 32 12.34 -37.08 12.49
C ASP A 32 13.78 -36.52 12.44
N ALA A 33 14.22 -35.82 13.49
CA ALA A 33 15.53 -35.20 13.55
C ALA A 33 16.68 -36.17 13.14
N SER A 34 16.62 -37.44 13.55
CA SER A 34 17.63 -38.44 13.15
C SER A 34 17.81 -38.62 11.64
N SER A 35 16.83 -38.23 10.81
CA SER A 35 16.88 -38.30 9.35
C SER A 35 17.45 -37.05 8.66
N VAL A 36 17.80 -36.02 9.44
CA VAL A 36 18.40 -34.76 8.95
C VAL A 36 19.91 -34.88 9.00
N THR A 37 20.46 -35.51 7.96
CA THR A 37 21.89 -35.84 7.85
C THR A 37 22.52 -35.26 6.60
N CYS A 38 23.81 -34.98 6.66
CA CYS A 38 24.58 -34.45 5.54
C CYS A 38 24.66 -35.46 4.39
N HIS A 39 24.51 -34.95 3.17
CA HIS A 39 24.74 -35.68 1.93
C HIS A 39 26.09 -35.33 1.30
N SER A 40 26.49 -34.06 1.39
CA SER A 40 27.76 -33.51 0.94
C SER A 40 28.41 -32.71 2.08
N PRO A 41 29.74 -32.56 2.15
CA PRO A 41 30.75 -33.30 1.39
C PRO A 41 30.80 -34.78 1.82
N VAL A 42 31.46 -35.63 1.01
CA VAL A 42 31.55 -37.09 1.26
C VAL A 42 32.15 -37.40 2.65
N THR A 43 33.06 -36.57 3.13
CA THR A 43 33.70 -36.71 4.45
C THR A 43 32.72 -36.58 5.61
N LEU A 44 31.62 -35.84 5.42
CA LEU A 44 30.60 -35.58 6.44
C LEU A 44 29.28 -36.32 6.14
N LYS A 45 29.24 -37.15 5.10
CA LYS A 45 28.02 -37.84 4.69
C LYS A 45 27.49 -38.74 5.83
N GLY A 46 26.21 -38.58 6.15
CA GLY A 46 25.51 -39.33 7.19
C GLY A 46 25.61 -38.74 8.60
N PHE A 47 26.44 -37.72 8.82
CA PHE A 47 26.46 -37.01 10.10
C PHE A 47 25.24 -36.09 10.25
N PRO A 48 24.69 -35.92 11.46
CA PRO A 48 23.63 -34.94 11.71
C PRO A 48 24.12 -33.53 11.41
N VAL A 49 23.30 -32.72 10.74
CA VAL A 49 23.68 -31.37 10.28
C VAL A 49 24.11 -30.45 11.44
N TRP A 50 23.58 -30.65 12.63
CA TRP A 50 23.89 -29.87 13.85
C TRP A 50 25.05 -30.41 14.70
N ASN A 51 25.54 -31.63 14.44
CA ASN A 51 26.55 -32.27 15.30
C ASN A 51 27.98 -32.09 14.76
N ILE A 52 28.18 -31.13 13.87
CA ILE A 52 29.44 -30.89 13.18
C ILE A 52 30.08 -29.68 13.85
N SER A 53 30.93 -29.95 14.85
CA SER A 53 31.64 -28.91 15.62
C SER A 53 32.58 -28.05 14.78
N ASP A 54 32.96 -28.56 13.61
CA ASP A 54 33.74 -27.85 12.61
C ASP A 54 33.37 -28.46 11.25
N PHE A 55 32.80 -27.67 10.34
CA PHE A 55 32.50 -28.09 8.96
C PHE A 55 33.81 -28.36 8.15
N GLY A 56 34.93 -28.57 8.85
CA GLY A 56 36.29 -28.56 8.31
C GLY A 56 36.70 -27.16 7.88
N CYS A 57 36.14 -26.13 8.50
CA CYS A 57 36.36 -24.77 8.06
C CYS A 57 37.69 -24.30 8.57
N GLN A 58 38.63 -24.21 7.63
CA GLN A 58 39.77 -23.33 7.81
C GLN A 58 39.20 -21.98 8.23
N PRO A 59 39.67 -21.38 9.35
CA PRO A 59 39.27 -20.04 9.71
C PRO A 59 39.55 -19.19 8.49
N THR A 60 38.48 -18.66 7.89
CA THR A 60 38.62 -17.61 6.89
C THR A 60 39.16 -16.44 7.67
N PHE A 61 40.49 -16.33 7.74
CA PHE A 61 41.13 -15.10 8.11
C PHE A 61 40.71 -14.14 7.01
N LEU A 62 39.61 -13.41 7.24
CA LEU A 62 39.40 -12.17 6.52
C LEU A 62 40.74 -11.46 6.61
N PRO A 63 41.40 -11.17 5.48
CA PRO A 63 42.65 -10.46 5.51
C PRO A 63 42.43 -9.26 6.42
N ALA A 64 43.33 -9.01 7.37
CA ALA A 64 43.18 -7.85 8.26
C ALA A 64 42.97 -6.55 7.46
N THR A 65 43.40 -6.54 6.20
CA THR A 65 43.21 -5.54 5.14
C THR A 65 41.79 -5.41 4.57
N LEU A 66 40.90 -6.39 4.72
CA LEU A 66 39.49 -6.28 4.34
C LEU A 66 38.63 -5.90 5.55
N GLY A 67 38.87 -6.48 6.72
CA GLY A 67 38.17 -6.12 7.95
C GLY A 67 38.43 -4.66 8.36
N ASN A 68 39.70 -4.22 8.28
CA ASN A 68 40.03 -2.82 8.56
C ASN A 68 39.46 -1.84 7.51
N VAL A 69 39.28 -2.23 6.24
CA VAL A 69 38.67 -1.41 5.18
C VAL A 69 37.16 -1.36 5.37
N LEU A 70 36.54 -2.48 5.73
CA LEU A 70 35.11 -2.54 5.99
C LEU A 70 34.75 -1.66 7.20
N ASP A 71 35.46 -1.81 8.32
CA ASP A 71 35.19 -1.05 9.54
C ASP A 71 35.61 0.42 9.45
N LYS A 72 36.79 0.72 8.90
CA LYS A 72 37.31 2.09 8.90
C LYS A 72 36.85 2.93 7.71
N THR A 73 36.43 2.30 6.62
CA THR A 73 36.15 3.01 5.37
C THR A 73 34.73 2.78 4.90
N VAL A 74 34.26 1.53 4.83
CA VAL A 74 32.92 1.25 4.30
C VAL A 74 31.83 1.68 5.28
N VAL A 75 31.96 1.41 6.58
CA VAL A 75 30.97 1.80 7.59
C VAL A 75 30.77 3.33 7.66
N PRO A 76 31.80 4.18 7.82
CA PRO A 76 31.56 5.62 7.87
C PRO A 76 31.08 6.19 6.53
N VAL A 77 31.58 5.69 5.40
CA VAL A 77 31.14 6.17 4.07
C VAL A 77 29.68 5.81 3.82
N THR A 78 29.25 4.60 4.18
CA THR A 78 27.84 4.19 4.04
C THR A 78 26.94 5.01 4.95
N LEU A 79 27.32 5.24 6.21
CA LEU A 79 26.55 6.08 7.14
C LEU A 79 26.41 7.52 6.62
N VAL A 80 27.51 8.14 6.18
CA VAL A 80 27.49 9.50 5.62
C VAL A 80 26.61 9.55 4.37
N SER A 81 26.75 8.56 3.47
CA SER A 81 25.93 8.47 2.25
C SER A 81 24.44 8.38 2.58
N VAL A 82 24.04 7.52 3.52
CA VAL A 82 22.64 7.39 3.95
C VAL A 82 22.11 8.69 4.53
N VAL A 83 22.87 9.36 5.41
CA VAL A 83 22.47 10.64 6.00
C VAL A 83 22.27 11.71 4.91
N LEU A 84 23.19 11.81 3.96
CA LEU A 84 23.08 12.76 2.84
C LEU A 84 21.85 12.48 1.97
N LEU A 85 21.56 11.21 1.66
CA LEU A 85 20.38 10.81 0.90
C LEU A 85 19.08 11.18 1.63
N VAL A 86 19.01 10.98 2.95
CA VAL A 86 17.86 11.36 3.77
C VAL A 86 17.67 12.88 3.78
N LEU A 87 18.74 13.65 3.98
CA LEU A 87 18.68 15.11 3.97
C LEU A 87 18.23 15.65 2.61
N LEU A 88 18.76 15.10 1.51
CA LEU A 88 18.36 15.48 0.15
C LEU A 88 16.87 15.18 -0.07
N TRP A 89 16.40 14.02 0.35
CA TRP A 89 14.98 13.65 0.27
C TRP A 89 14.08 14.61 1.04
N LEU A 90 14.46 14.96 2.29
CA LEU A 90 13.72 15.93 3.10
C LEU A 90 13.67 17.31 2.43
N LEU A 91 14.79 17.78 1.87
CA LEU A 91 14.83 19.05 1.13
C LEU A 91 13.93 19.00 -0.10
N LEU A 92 13.90 17.90 -0.85
CA LEU A 92 12.99 17.72 -1.97
C LEU A 92 11.53 17.72 -1.54
N VAL A 93 11.18 17.07 -0.43
CA VAL A 93 9.83 17.09 0.13
C VAL A 93 9.46 18.49 0.58
N LEU A 94 10.32 19.18 1.33
CA LEU A 94 10.10 20.56 1.78
C LEU A 94 9.99 21.52 0.60
N TRP A 95 10.82 21.34 -0.43
CA TRP A 95 10.78 22.15 -1.64
C TRP A 95 9.52 21.87 -2.45
N LYS A 96 9.13 20.60 -2.61
CA LYS A 96 7.86 20.21 -3.22
C LYS A 96 6.67 20.74 -2.43
N MET A 97 6.71 20.69 -1.10
CA MET A 97 5.66 21.24 -0.22
C MET A 97 5.61 22.77 -0.33
N LYS A 98 6.76 23.46 -0.31
CA LYS A 98 6.84 24.91 -0.50
C LYS A 98 6.37 25.31 -1.88
N HIS A 99 6.80 24.61 -2.92
CA HIS A 99 6.38 24.84 -4.29
C HIS A 99 4.90 24.54 -4.48
N ASN A 100 4.36 23.49 -3.88
CA ASN A 100 2.94 23.21 -3.88
C ASN A 100 2.16 24.28 -3.12
N ARG A 101 2.70 24.83 -2.02
CA ARG A 101 2.12 26.00 -1.34
C ARG A 101 2.14 27.24 -2.22
N VAL A 102 3.23 27.52 -2.92
CA VAL A 102 3.35 28.66 -3.85
C VAL A 102 2.45 28.48 -5.08
N ARG A 103 2.38 27.27 -5.65
CA ARG A 103 1.46 26.91 -6.75
C ARG A 103 0.00 26.99 -6.30
N TRP A 104 -0.30 26.64 -5.05
CA TRP A 104 -1.61 26.86 -4.43
C TRP A 104 -1.94 28.35 -4.25
N GLN A 105 -0.96 29.19 -3.91
CA GLN A 105 -1.17 30.64 -3.78
C GLN A 105 -1.39 31.30 -5.15
N LEU A 106 -0.66 30.88 -6.19
CA LEU A 106 -0.86 31.35 -7.57
C LEU A 106 -2.18 30.86 -8.18
N GLY A 107 -2.66 29.67 -7.79
CA GLY A 107 -3.97 29.15 -8.20
C GLY A 107 -5.16 29.75 -7.43
N LYS A 108 -4.96 30.20 -6.19
CA LYS A 108 -5.99 30.88 -5.38
C LYS A 108 -6.21 32.34 -5.76
N GLY A 109 -5.23 32.98 -6.41
CA GLY A 109 -5.36 34.36 -6.92
C GLY A 109 -6.24 34.51 -8.18
N ILE A 110 -6.61 33.41 -8.84
CA ILE A 110 -7.43 33.42 -10.08
C ILE A 110 -8.89 33.03 -9.82
N ALA A 111 -9.24 32.55 -8.63
CA ALA A 111 -10.60 32.13 -8.27
C ALA A 111 -11.39 33.19 -7.49
N VAL A 112 -11.24 34.48 -7.83
CA VAL A 112 -12.15 35.55 -7.38
C VAL A 112 -12.84 36.14 -8.61
N GLY A 113 -13.76 35.36 -9.17
CA GLY A 113 -14.76 35.86 -10.11
C GLY A 113 -15.79 36.67 -9.35
N THR A 114 -15.72 37.99 -9.48
CA THR A 114 -16.67 38.95 -8.96
C THR A 114 -18.05 38.74 -9.60
N CYS A 115 -19.06 38.36 -8.81
CA CYS A 115 -20.46 38.53 -9.23
C CYS A 115 -20.80 40.03 -9.18
N ARG A 116 -20.70 40.64 -10.36
CA ARG A 116 -21.11 42.01 -10.68
C ARG A 116 -22.60 42.19 -10.40
N LYS A 117 -22.94 43.17 -9.57
CA LYS A 117 -24.32 43.66 -9.41
C LYS A 117 -24.68 44.43 -10.68
N GLU A 118 -25.40 43.81 -11.61
CA GLU A 118 -25.99 44.53 -12.73
C GLU A 118 -27.25 45.26 -12.24
N PHE A 119 -27.08 46.55 -11.94
CA PHE A 119 -28.17 47.49 -11.71
C PHE A 119 -28.72 47.90 -13.08
N ILE A 120 -29.91 47.41 -13.45
CA ILE A 120 -30.68 47.95 -14.57
C ILE A 120 -32.11 48.26 -14.11
N ARG A 121 -32.46 49.54 -14.17
CA ARG A 121 -33.82 50.08 -14.32
C ARG A 121 -33.72 51.30 -15.23
N PRO A 122 -34.76 51.76 -15.93
CA PRO A 122 -35.98 51.10 -16.42
C PRO A 122 -36.15 51.26 -17.96
N GLN A 123 -36.94 50.40 -18.61
CA GLN A 123 -37.58 50.78 -19.88
C GLN A 123 -39.09 50.53 -19.82
N LYS A 124 -39.83 51.58 -20.18
CA LYS A 124 -41.28 51.75 -20.12
C LYS A 124 -41.85 51.68 -21.55
N SER A 125 -43.14 51.30 -21.64
CA SER A 125 -44.07 51.37 -22.80
C SER A 125 -44.24 50.01 -23.53
N SER A 126 -45.42 49.47 -23.86
CA SER A 126 -46.85 49.84 -23.74
C SER A 126 -47.73 48.72 -24.33
N GLY A 127 -48.89 48.41 -23.72
CA GLY A 127 -50.09 47.77 -24.33
C GLY A 127 -50.00 46.28 -24.71
N HIS A 128 -50.98 45.38 -24.56
CA HIS A 128 -52.44 45.43 -24.34
C HIS A 128 -52.92 44.01 -23.90
N PRO A 129 -54.08 43.81 -23.23
CA PRO A 129 -54.51 42.49 -22.72
C PRO A 129 -55.52 41.79 -23.67
N ASN A 130 -55.46 40.46 -23.88
CA ASN A 130 -56.64 39.69 -24.33
C ASN A 130 -56.55 38.13 -24.22
N ARG A 131 -57.35 37.56 -23.31
CA ARG A 131 -58.54 36.74 -23.63
C ARG A 131 -58.42 35.41 -24.40
N LYS A 132 -57.36 34.60 -24.26
CA LYS A 132 -57.39 33.22 -24.82
C LYS A 132 -57.14 32.07 -23.85
N ARG A 133 -56.71 32.31 -22.61
CA ARG A 133 -56.40 31.23 -21.65
C ARG A 133 -57.55 30.78 -20.75
N GLN A 134 -58.67 31.50 -20.74
CA GLN A 134 -59.86 31.11 -19.95
C GLN A 134 -60.78 30.09 -20.64
N VAL A 135 -60.58 29.81 -21.95
CA VAL A 135 -61.49 28.92 -22.70
C VAL A 135 -61.13 27.44 -22.51
N THR A 136 -59.88 27.08 -22.24
CA THR A 136 -59.47 25.67 -22.13
C THR A 136 -59.87 25.01 -20.81
N ILE A 137 -60.23 25.79 -19.79
CA ILE A 137 -60.72 25.28 -18.49
C ILE A 137 -62.10 24.61 -18.63
N LYS A 138 -62.85 24.85 -19.72
CA LYS A 138 -64.17 24.24 -19.94
C LYS A 138 -64.17 22.93 -20.73
N GLU A 139 -63.10 22.59 -21.45
CA GLU A 139 -63.13 21.46 -22.40
C GLU A 139 -62.68 20.12 -21.77
N MET A 140 -61.86 20.13 -20.72
CA MET A 140 -61.29 18.89 -20.14
C MET A 140 -62.13 18.29 -19.00
N ALA A 141 -63.17 18.99 -18.53
CA ALA A 141 -64.03 18.53 -17.43
C ALA A 141 -65.25 17.70 -17.89
N SER A 142 -65.34 17.32 -19.17
CA SER A 142 -66.60 16.82 -19.75
C SER A 142 -66.61 15.38 -20.29
N GLN A 143 -65.56 14.55 -20.13
CA GLN A 143 -65.58 13.20 -20.76
C GLN A 143 -65.03 12.00 -19.96
N ILE A 144 -64.85 12.08 -18.63
CA ILE A 144 -64.50 10.87 -17.85
C ILE A 144 -65.37 10.76 -16.58
N THR A 145 -66.67 10.60 -16.80
CA THR A 145 -67.61 9.86 -15.94
C THR A 145 -68.32 8.91 -16.90
N THR A 146 -68.12 7.59 -16.86
CA THR A 146 -69.03 6.56 -16.31
C THR A 146 -68.39 5.22 -16.75
N VAL A 147 -68.08 4.23 -15.91
CA VAL A 147 -68.91 3.07 -15.48
C VAL A 147 -68.12 2.42 -14.32
N GLU A 148 -68.52 2.60 -13.05
CA GLU A 148 -69.46 1.81 -12.23
C GLU A 148 -68.89 0.51 -11.61
N GLN A 149 -68.88 0.49 -10.26
CA GLN A 149 -68.52 -0.54 -9.24
C GLN A 149 -69.55 -1.73 -9.23
N PRO A 150 -69.54 -2.78 -8.35
CA PRO A 150 -68.95 -2.93 -6.98
C PRO A 150 -68.45 -4.35 -6.55
N SER A 151 -67.77 -4.46 -5.38
CA SER A 151 -68.11 -5.33 -4.21
C SER A 151 -66.96 -5.32 -3.16
N ARG A 152 -67.08 -4.57 -2.05
CA ARG A 152 -67.22 -4.98 -0.61
C ARG A 152 -66.42 -6.24 -0.19
N SER A 153 -65.65 -6.28 0.90
CA SER A 153 -65.95 -5.96 2.32
C SER A 153 -64.64 -5.95 3.16
N ALA A 154 -64.41 -4.98 4.07
CA ALA A 154 -64.49 -5.07 5.55
C ALA A 154 -63.52 -6.09 6.19
N LEU A 155 -62.79 -5.88 7.29
CA LEU A 155 -63.09 -5.13 8.52
C LEU A 155 -61.76 -4.91 9.29
N ALA A 156 -61.66 -3.81 10.02
CA ALA A 156 -60.70 -3.61 11.09
C ALA A 156 -61.07 -4.47 12.31
N SER A 157 -60.07 -4.96 13.05
CA SER A 157 -60.04 -4.88 14.51
C SER A 157 -58.62 -5.03 15.03
#